data_AF-A0A8J2YDQ3-F1
#
_entry.id   AF-A0A8J2YDQ3-F1
#
_cell.length_a   1.000
_cell.length_b   1.000
_cell.length_c   1.000
_cell.angle_alpha   90.00
_cell.angle_beta   90.00
_cell.angle_gamma   90.00
#
_symmetry.space_group_name_H-M   'P 1'
#
loop_
_entity.id
_entity.type
_entity.pdbx_description
1 polymer ?
#
loop_
_entity_poly.entity_id
_entity_poly.type
_entity_poly.pdbx_seq_one_letter_code
_entity_poly.pdbx_strand_id
1 'polypeptide(L)'
;MRQIKDYTVKEIHPNILYYGTPVVLLTTLNEDETVNISPISSSWALGNYVVLGLSRNGQAIVNLERHRECVINIPDPSLWENVERLACFTGKEKVPKYKQEMRFSYKKEKISSKWFNSCCFNGCKTYADSRMSPSN
;
A
#
# COMPACT_ATOMS: atom_id res chain seq x y z
N MET A 1 -0.96 -46.51 -20.51
CA MET A 1 -0.25 -45.21 -20.44
C MET A 1 -1.18 -44.13 -20.96
N ARG A 2 -1.50 -43.10 -20.17
CA ARG A 2 -2.35 -41.98 -20.64
C ARG A 2 -1.48 -41.05 -21.49
N GLN A 3 -1.89 -40.79 -22.74
CA GLN A 3 -1.32 -39.74 -23.56
C GLN A 3 -1.49 -38.39 -22.85
N ILE A 4 -0.39 -37.67 -22.67
CA ILE A 4 -0.39 -36.27 -22.24
C ILE A 4 -0.76 -35.43 -23.46
N LYS A 5 -1.78 -34.58 -23.36
CA LYS A 5 -2.20 -33.67 -24.44
C LYS A 5 -1.06 -32.68 -24.76
N ASP A 6 -0.87 -32.37 -26.04
CA ASP A 6 0.00 -31.26 -26.46
C ASP A 6 -0.64 -29.93 -26.04
N TYR A 7 0.09 -29.12 -25.28
CA TYR A 7 -0.34 -27.79 -24.86
C TYR A 7 0.51 -26.73 -25.56
N THR A 8 -0.15 -25.73 -26.15
CA THR A 8 0.53 -24.53 -26.66
C THR A 8 0.83 -23.59 -25.50
N VAL A 9 2.11 -23.37 -25.21
CA VAL A 9 2.58 -22.39 -24.21
C VAL A 9 2.86 -21.06 -24.89
N LYS A 10 2.43 -19.95 -24.28
CA LYS A 10 2.75 -18.60 -24.74
C LYS A 10 3.39 -17.81 -23.61
N GLU A 11 4.56 -17.24 -23.88
CA GLU A 11 5.26 -16.37 -22.95
C GLU A 11 4.60 -14.97 -22.91
N ILE A 12 4.60 -14.36 -21.73
CA ILE A 12 4.15 -12.98 -21.50
C ILE A 12 5.20 -12.24 -20.68
N HIS A 13 5.33 -10.92 -20.90
CA HIS A 13 6.21 -10.03 -20.16
C HIS A 13 5.40 -8.96 -19.44
N PRO A 14 4.82 -9.26 -18.26
CA PRO A 14 4.07 -8.27 -17.50
C PRO A 14 5.02 -7.23 -16.89
N ASN A 15 4.56 -5.98 -16.83
CA ASN A 15 5.25 -4.89 -16.12
C ASN A 15 5.06 -4.95 -14.59
N ILE A 16 4.40 -6.01 -14.09
CA ILE A 16 4.12 -6.24 -12.66
C ILE A 16 4.91 -7.45 -12.18
N LEU A 17 5.42 -7.39 -10.96
CA LEU A 17 6.26 -8.44 -10.38
C LEU A 17 5.43 -9.66 -9.91
N TYR A 18 4.24 -9.41 -9.35
CA TYR A 18 3.36 -10.45 -8.81
C TYR A 18 1.92 -10.24 -9.29
N TYR A 19 1.30 -11.30 -9.78
CA TYR A 19 -0.14 -11.32 -10.04
C TYR A 19 -0.90 -11.73 -8.78
N GLY A 20 -2.00 -11.03 -8.47
CA GLY A 20 -2.89 -11.39 -7.35
C GLY A 20 -2.46 -10.93 -5.96
N THR A 21 -1.50 -10.00 -5.84
CA THR A 21 -1.14 -9.43 -4.53
C THR A 21 -2.23 -8.45 -4.05
N PRO A 22 -2.74 -8.58 -2.81
CA PRO A 22 -3.72 -7.63 -2.31
C PRO A 22 -3.15 -6.22 -2.23
N VAL A 23 -3.97 -5.22 -2.55
CA VAL A 23 -3.62 -3.83 -2.29
C VAL A 23 -3.84 -3.56 -0.81
N VAL A 24 -2.80 -3.07 -0.13
CA VAL A 24 -2.89 -2.61 1.26
C VAL A 24 -2.80 -1.09 1.33
N LEU A 25 -3.45 -0.51 2.34
CA LEU A 25 -3.35 0.91 2.64
C LEU A 25 -2.33 1.09 3.77
N LEU A 26 -1.14 1.57 3.39
CA LEU A 26 -0.07 1.89 4.33
C LEU A 26 -0.29 3.27 4.93
N THR A 27 -0.47 3.31 6.24
CA THR A 27 -0.69 4.53 7.01
C THR A 27 0.58 4.94 7.74
N THR A 28 0.98 6.20 7.58
CA THR A 28 2.22 6.78 8.14
C THR A 28 1.93 8.19 8.67
N LEU A 29 2.78 8.71 9.57
CA LEU A 29 2.64 10.06 10.10
C LEU A 29 3.55 11.05 9.36
N ASN A 30 2.97 12.18 8.96
CA ASN A 30 3.69 13.36 8.49
C ASN A 30 4.37 14.09 9.66
N GLU A 31 5.21 15.09 9.34
CA GLU A 31 5.94 15.87 10.35
C GLU A 31 5.03 16.61 11.34
N ASP A 32 3.89 17.08 10.85
CA ASP A 32 2.84 17.76 11.63
C ASP A 32 1.84 16.79 12.28
N GLU A 33 2.21 15.51 12.43
CA GLU A 33 1.40 14.43 13.00
C GLU A 33 0.11 14.12 12.21
N THR A 34 -0.11 14.75 11.06
CA THR A 34 -1.21 14.39 10.17
C THR A 34 -0.93 13.04 9.50
N VAL A 35 -2.00 12.34 9.12
CA VAL A 35 -1.89 10.99 8.56
C VAL A 35 -1.77 11.03 7.04
N ASN A 36 -0.77 10.29 6.52
CA ASN A 36 -0.60 9.98 5.10
C ASN A 36 -0.97 8.52 4.82
N ILE A 37 -1.83 8.30 3.82
CA ILE A 37 -2.25 6.98 3.34
C ILE A 37 -1.65 6.72 1.95
N SER A 38 -0.97 5.59 1.79
CA SER A 38 -0.35 5.20 0.53
C SER A 38 -0.82 3.80 0.14
N PRO A 39 -1.66 3.66 -0.90
CA PRO A 39 -1.97 2.35 -1.48
C PRO A 39 -0.68 1.74 -2.04
N ILE A 40 -0.39 0.50 -1.66
CA ILE A 40 0.72 -0.30 -2.19
C ILE A 40 0.25 -1.72 -2.46
N SER A 41 0.75 -2.32 -3.53
CA SER A 41 0.57 -3.75 -3.84
C SER A 41 1.84 -4.55 -3.67
N SER A 42 2.98 -3.90 -3.42
CA SER A 42 4.28 -4.52 -3.20
C SER A 42 4.48 -4.85 -1.72
N SER A 43 3.74 -5.83 -1.22
CA SER A 43 3.87 -6.30 0.16
C SER A 43 3.72 -7.81 0.27
N TRP A 44 4.58 -8.45 1.06
CA TRP A 44 4.48 -9.89 1.34
C TRP A 44 4.97 -10.23 2.74
N ALA A 45 4.44 -11.30 3.31
CA ALA A 45 4.93 -11.86 4.57
C ALA A 45 6.13 -12.80 4.31
N LEU A 46 7.14 -12.73 5.17
CA LEU A 46 8.31 -13.59 5.17
C LEU A 46 8.63 -14.00 6.61
N GLY A 47 8.13 -15.17 7.03
CA GLY A 47 8.23 -15.62 8.41
C GLY A 47 7.56 -14.64 9.37
N ASN A 48 8.34 -14.07 10.28
CA ASN A 48 7.88 -13.09 11.28
C ASN A 48 7.91 -11.63 10.77
N TYR A 49 8.21 -11.43 9.48
CA TYR A 49 8.36 -10.09 8.90
C TYR A 49 7.31 -9.84 7.84
N VAL A 50 6.93 -8.57 7.69
CA VAL A 50 6.25 -8.07 6.49
C VAL A 50 7.25 -7.20 5.73
N VAL A 51 7.49 -7.55 4.47
CA VAL A 51 8.36 -6.80 3.58
C VAL A 51 7.51 -5.86 2.74
N LEU A 52 7.88 -4.59 2.72
CA LEU A 52 7.19 -3.53 1.99
C LEU A 52 8.10 -2.95 0.91
N GLY A 53 7.73 -3.09 -0.35
CA GLY A 53 8.35 -2.39 -1.46
C GLY A 53 7.80 -0.97 -1.55
N LEU A 54 8.67 0.02 -1.37
CA LEU A 54 8.31 1.44 -1.41
C LEU A 54 9.15 2.21 -2.44
N SER A 55 8.52 3.17 -3.12
CA SER A 55 9.26 4.08 -3.98
C SER A 55 10.07 5.07 -3.15
N ARG A 56 11.37 5.23 -3.47
CA ARG A 56 12.25 6.26 -2.87
C ARG A 56 11.73 7.69 -3.03
N ASN A 57 10.79 7.91 -3.93
CA ASN A 57 10.19 9.21 -4.23
C ASN A 57 8.78 9.38 -3.62
N GLY A 58 8.36 8.50 -2.71
CA GLY A 58 7.05 8.58 -2.04
C GLY A 58 7.09 9.35 -0.72
N GLN A 59 5.94 9.85 -0.26
CA GLN A 59 5.84 10.45 1.08
C GLN A 59 5.97 9.41 2.19
N ALA A 60 5.47 8.19 1.95
CA ALA A 60 5.54 7.11 2.94
C ALA A 60 6.98 6.75 3.36
N ILE A 61 7.94 6.73 2.43
CA ILE A 61 9.35 6.46 2.78
C ILE A 61 9.96 7.62 3.58
N VAL A 62 9.67 8.88 3.21
CA VAL A 62 10.11 10.06 3.96
C VAL A 62 9.56 10.01 5.39
N ASN A 63 8.30 9.65 5.54
CA ASN A 63 7.67 9.50 6.85
C ASN A 63 8.31 8.36 7.66
N LEU A 64 8.57 7.21 7.04
CA LEU A 64 9.20 6.05 7.70
C LEU A 64 10.66 6.25 8.08
N GLU A 65 11.42 7.00 7.29
CA GLU A 65 12.81 7.36 7.59
C GLU A 65 12.88 8.23 8.86
N ARG A 66 11.90 9.12 9.04
CA ARG A 66 11.78 10.00 10.22
C ARG A 66 11.12 9.29 11.41
N HIS A 67 10.04 8.55 11.17
CA HIS A 67 9.19 7.92 12.16
C HIS A 67 8.93 6.46 11.76
N ARG A 68 9.65 5.54 12.40
CA ARG A 68 9.78 4.13 12.00
C ARG A 68 8.56 3.25 12.34
N GLU A 69 7.38 3.84 12.41
CA GLU A 69 6.14 3.14 12.69
C GLU A 69 5.13 3.38 11.56
N CYS A 70 4.33 2.35 11.28
CA CYS A 70 3.26 2.41 10.32
C CYS A 70 2.16 1.39 10.66
N VAL A 71 1.01 1.57 10.04
CA VAL A 71 -0.10 0.62 10.11
C VAL A 71 -0.40 0.10 8.71
N ILE A 72 -0.51 -1.22 8.58
CA ILE A 72 -0.95 -1.89 7.36
C ILE A 72 -2.43 -2.19 7.49
N ASN A 73 -3.25 -1.61 6.61
CA ASN A 73 -4.69 -1.85 6.57
C ASN A 73 -5.04 -2.66 5.31
N ILE A 74 -5.86 -3.70 5.48
CA ILE A 74 -6.40 -4.50 4.38
C ILE A 74 -7.83 -4.02 4.12
N PRO A 75 -8.09 -3.30 3.02
CA PRO A 75 -9.43 -2.81 2.72
C PRO A 75 -10.35 -3.97 2.33
N ASP A 76 -11.63 -3.84 2.69
CA ASP A 76 -12.68 -4.72 2.18
C ASP A 76 -12.83 -4.54 0.65
N PRO A 77 -13.13 -5.60 -0.12
CA PRO A 77 -13.33 -5.50 -1.56
C PRO A 77 -14.36 -4.43 -1.98
N SER A 78 -15.38 -4.15 -1.16
CA SER A 78 -16.36 -3.08 -1.42
C SER A 78 -15.75 -1.67 -1.51
N LEU A 79 -14.55 -1.47 -0.98
CA LEU A 79 -13.84 -0.19 -0.98
C LEU A 79 -12.95 0.03 -2.21
N TRP A 80 -12.95 -0.88 -3.19
CA TRP A 80 -12.01 -0.86 -4.31
C TRP A 80 -12.01 0.47 -5.09
N GLU A 81 -13.18 1.09 -5.33
CA GLU A 81 -13.27 2.39 -6.01
C GLU A 81 -12.56 3.50 -5.23
N ASN A 82 -12.63 3.45 -3.90
CA ASN A 82 -12.01 4.44 -3.03
C ASN A 82 -10.49 4.27 -3.07
N VAL A 83 -10.01 3.02 -3.06
CA VAL A 83 -8.59 2.68 -3.20
C VAL A 83 -8.04 3.15 -4.55
N GLU A 84 -8.78 2.92 -5.63
CA GLU A 84 -8.39 3.35 -6.98
C GLU A 84 -8.30 4.87 -7.09
N ARG A 85 -9.28 5.59 -6.53
CA ARG A 85 -9.23 7.07 -6.47
C ARG A 85 -8.01 7.58 -5.71
N LEU A 86 -7.58 6.89 -4.65
CA LEU A 86 -6.39 7.25 -3.86
C LEU A 86 -5.07 7.04 -4.63
N ALA A 87 -5.05 6.08 -5.56
CA ALA A 87 -3.86 5.75 -6.34
C ALA A 87 -3.37 6.92 -7.19
N CYS A 88 -4.27 7.84 -7.59
CA CYS A 88 -3.94 9.03 -8.37
C CYS A 88 -3.38 10.20 -7.54
N PHE A 89 -3.16 10.05 -6.23
CA PHE A 89 -2.70 11.15 -5.37
C PHE A 89 -1.32 10.90 -4.76
N THR A 90 -0.52 11.95 -4.65
CA THR A 90 0.76 11.93 -3.92
C THR A 90 0.72 12.90 -2.74
N GLY A 91 1.29 12.49 -1.60
CA GLY A 91 1.48 13.35 -0.42
C GLY A 91 2.70 14.29 -0.51
N LYS A 92 3.47 14.21 -1.61
CA LYS A 92 4.64 15.07 -1.84
C LYS A 92 4.21 16.37 -2.53
N GLU A 93 4.42 17.50 -1.87
CA GLU A 93 4.03 18.84 -2.35
C GLU A 93 4.63 19.18 -3.71
N LYS A 94 5.91 18.85 -3.90
CA LYS A 94 6.55 18.88 -5.23
C LYS A 94 6.36 17.53 -5.93
N VAL A 95 5.29 17.40 -6.70
CA VAL A 95 5.02 16.22 -7.54
C VAL A 95 6.17 16.05 -8.55
N PRO A 96 6.91 14.93 -8.55
CA PRO A 96 7.95 14.67 -9.54
C PRO A 96 7.39 14.65 -10.98
N LYS A 97 8.17 15.11 -11.97
CA LYS A 97 7.72 15.21 -13.38
C LYS A 97 7.10 13.90 -13.93
N TYR A 98 7.74 12.76 -13.69
CA TYR A 98 7.21 11.46 -14.12
C TYR A 98 5.83 11.12 -13.51
N LYS A 99 5.51 11.62 -12.29
CA LYS A 99 4.20 11.47 -11.68
C LYS A 99 3.17 12.43 -12.26
N GLN A 100 3.58 13.62 -12.69
CA GLN A 100 2.71 14.57 -13.39
C GLN A 100 2.26 14.00 -14.75
N GLU A 101 3.18 13.36 -15.47
CA GLU A 101 2.89 12.67 -16.73
C GLU A 101 1.88 11.51 -16.55
N MET A 102 1.92 10.84 -15.39
CA MET A 102 0.94 9.83 -14.97
C MET A 102 -0.34 10.43 -14.32
N ARG A 103 -0.55 11.75 -14.44
CA ARG A 103 -1.72 12.50 -13.90
C ARG A 103 -1.89 12.44 -12.38
N PHE A 104 -0.82 12.20 -11.63
CA PHE A 104 -0.89 12.27 -10.17
C PHE A 104 -1.09 13.71 -9.70
N SER A 105 -2.04 13.91 -8.79
CA SER A 105 -2.28 15.21 -8.15
C SER A 105 -1.74 15.23 -6.72
N TYR A 106 -1.27 16.39 -6.27
CA TYR A 106 -0.87 16.56 -4.86
C TYR A 106 -2.11 16.65 -3.97
N LYS A 107 -2.10 15.91 -2.86
CA LYS A 107 -3.06 16.09 -1.77
C LYS A 107 -2.36 15.78 -0.44
N LYS A 108 -2.12 16.81 0.38
CA LYS A 108 -1.43 16.71 1.68
C LYS A 108 -2.14 15.74 2.61
N GLU A 109 -3.43 15.99 2.83
CA GLU A 109 -4.32 15.14 3.61
C GLU A 109 -5.17 14.30 2.67
N LYS A 110 -4.92 12.99 2.65
CA LYS A 110 -5.78 12.07 1.91
C LYS A 110 -7.04 11.66 2.69
N ILE A 111 -7.25 12.23 3.88
CA ILE A 111 -8.31 11.86 4.82
C ILE A 111 -9.52 12.80 4.77
N SER A 112 -9.44 13.99 4.19
CA SER A 112 -10.59 14.90 4.22
C SER A 112 -11.69 14.43 3.25
N SER A 113 -12.75 13.84 3.82
CA SER A 113 -14.18 14.06 3.51
C SER A 113 -15.05 12.81 3.73
N LYS A 114 -15.44 12.44 4.95
CA LYS A 114 -16.47 11.38 5.19
C LYS A 114 -16.16 9.94 4.71
N TRP A 115 -15.06 9.68 3.99
CA TRP A 115 -14.74 8.37 3.39
C TRP A 115 -14.42 7.28 4.42
N PHE A 116 -13.92 7.63 5.60
CA PHE A 116 -13.43 6.67 6.60
C PHE A 116 -14.44 6.39 7.74
N ASN A 117 -15.60 7.04 7.77
CA ASN A 117 -16.60 6.85 8.84
C ASN A 117 -17.32 5.48 8.79
N SER A 118 -17.02 4.66 7.78
CA SER A 118 -17.48 3.27 7.71
C SER A 118 -16.32 2.26 7.72
N CYS A 119 -15.06 2.70 7.88
CA CYS A 119 -13.98 1.77 8.12
C CYS A 119 -14.08 1.34 9.58
N CYS A 120 -14.78 0.23 9.77
CA CYS A 120 -14.97 -0.43 11.03
C CYS A 120 -13.61 -0.59 11.73
N PHE A 121 -13.41 0.20 12.79
CA PHE A 121 -12.51 -0.13 13.90
C PHE A 121 -12.80 -1.53 14.49
N ASN A 122 -13.93 -2.15 14.10
CA ASN A 122 -14.34 -3.50 14.49
C ASN A 122 -14.02 -4.61 13.45
N GLY A 123 -13.31 -4.32 12.34
CA GLY A 123 -13.10 -5.32 11.27
C GLY A 123 -11.77 -5.29 10.53
N CYS A 124 -10.99 -4.20 10.59
CA CYS A 124 -9.62 -4.20 10.08
C CYS A 124 -8.72 -4.97 11.06
N LYS A 125 -8.05 -6.04 10.60
CA LYS A 125 -6.94 -6.63 11.36
C LYS A 125 -5.75 -5.69 11.27
N THR A 126 -5.62 -4.81 12.26
CA THR A 126 -4.49 -3.92 12.42
C THR A 126 -3.28 -4.74 12.85
N TYR A 127 -2.29 -4.91 11.98
CA TYR A 127 -0.98 -5.39 12.41
C TYR A 127 -0.09 -4.17 12.62
N ALA A 128 0.07 -3.80 13.89
CA ALA A 128 1.06 -2.86 14.36
C ALA A 128 1.64 -3.48 15.63
N ASP A 129 2.83 -4.09 15.54
CA ASP A 129 3.54 -4.47 16.75
C ASP A 129 5.05 -4.23 16.59
N SER A 130 5.53 -3.22 17.32
CA SER A 130 6.94 -2.91 17.53
C SER A 130 7.45 -3.40 18.90
N ARG A 131 6.71 -4.26 19.62
CA ARG A 131 7.04 -4.74 20.98
C ARG A 131 6.63 -6.20 21.23
N MET A 132 7.25 -7.14 20.52
CA MET A 132 7.46 -8.48 21.05
C MET A 132 8.85 -8.54 21.72
N SER A 133 8.92 -8.10 22.96
CA SER A 133 9.95 -8.59 23.88
C SER A 133 9.62 -10.05 24.19
N PRO A 134 10.57 -11.00 24.08
CA PRO A 134 10.31 -12.36 24.51
C PRO A 134 10.13 -12.36 26.03
N SER A 135 8.94 -12.73 26.50
CA SER A 135 8.74 -13.11 27.89
C SER A 135 9.48 -14.43 28.12
N ASN A 136 10.31 -14.45 29.16
CA ASN A 136 10.96 -15.63 29.74
C ASN A 136 9.96 -16.76 30.04
#